data_AF-A0A833E985-F1
#
_entry.id   AF-A0A833E985-F1
#
_cell.length_a   1.000
_cell.length_b   1.000
_cell.length_c   1.000
_cell.angle_alpha   90.00
_cell.angle_beta   90.00
_cell.angle_gamma   90.00
#
_symmetry.space_group_name_H-M   'P 1'
#
loop_
_entity.id
_entity.type
_entity.pdbx_description
1 polymer ?
#
loop_
_entity_poly.entity_id
_entity_poly.type
_entity_poly.pdbx_seq_one_letter_code
_entity_poly.pdbx_strand_id
1 'polypeptide(L)'
;MPSVEECLEIVEKLYNQGIPVKEIAKHCGNSMSTVYKALDRLEAMGRIRRRKGRYRRHRRLSDEELEQIRRLYLSGASVYEIAKRLDRPESTIYYALKRLGLK
;
A
#
# COMPACT_ATOMS: atom_id res chain seq x y z
N MET A 1 25.42 10.62 -13.08
CA MET A 1 24.35 9.61 -12.92
C MET A 1 24.61 8.91 -11.61
N PRO A 2 23.61 8.73 -10.73
CA PRO A 2 23.83 7.98 -9.50
C PRO A 2 24.39 6.60 -9.83
N SER A 3 25.35 6.12 -9.05
CA SER A 3 25.98 4.82 -9.30
C SER A 3 24.95 3.70 -9.17
N VAL A 4 25.22 2.55 -9.80
CA VAL A 4 24.39 1.34 -9.67
C VAL A 4 24.25 0.93 -8.20
N GLU A 5 25.29 1.13 -7.39
CA GLU A 5 25.26 0.93 -5.94
C GLU A 5 24.27 1.86 -5.21
N GLU A 6 24.25 3.16 -5.54
CA GLU A 6 23.35 4.13 -4.88
C GLU A 6 21.88 3.78 -5.14
N CYS A 7 21.56 3.32 -6.34
CA CYS A 7 20.22 2.85 -6.67
C CYS A 7 19.82 1.62 -5.85
N LEU A 8 20.76 0.70 -5.57
CA LEU A 8 20.49 -0.49 -4.77
C LEU A 8 20.22 -0.14 -3.30
N GLU A 9 20.98 0.80 -2.74
CA GLU A 9 20.79 1.26 -1.36
C GLU A 9 19.43 1.94 -1.16
N ILE A 10 19.00 2.76 -2.13
CA ILE A 10 17.68 3.40 -2.08
C ILE A 10 16.57 2.35 -2.12
N VAL A 11 16.67 1.37 -3.03
CA VAL A 11 15.69 0.27 -3.14
C VAL A 11 15.63 -0.55 -1.85
N GLU A 12 16.78 -0.88 -1.26
CA GLU A 12 16.88 -1.61 0.01
C GLU A 12 16.18 -0.85 1.14
N LYS A 13 16.49 0.44 1.31
CA LYS A 13 15.92 1.29 2.35
C LYS A 13 14.39 1.39 2.22
N LEU A 14 13.89 1.70 1.03
CA LEU A 14 12.45 1.84 0.78
C LEU A 14 11.71 0.50 0.95
N TYR A 15 12.32 -0.61 0.53
CA TYR A 15 11.74 -1.94 0.69
C TYR A 15 11.63 -2.34 2.17
N ASN A 16 12.66 -2.08 2.97
CA ASN A 16 12.66 -2.35 4.41
C ASN A 16 11.66 -1.47 5.18
N GLN A 17 11.35 -0.27 4.69
CA GLN A 17 10.27 0.58 5.21
C GLN A 17 8.86 0.04 4.88
N GLY A 18 8.76 -1.03 4.09
CA GLY A 18 7.48 -1.62 3.70
C GLY A 18 6.77 -0.89 2.56
N ILE A 19 7.47 0.00 1.86
CA ILE A 19 6.94 0.70 0.69
C ILE A 19 6.71 -0.32 -0.43
N PRO A 20 5.54 -0.30 -1.10
CA PRO A 20 5.26 -1.23 -2.18
C PRO A 20 6.19 -0.99 -3.38
N VAL A 21 6.63 -2.06 -4.03
CA VAL A 21 7.56 -2.06 -5.19
C VAL A 21 7.12 -1.09 -6.29
N LYS A 22 5.82 -0.90 -6.51
CA LYS A 22 5.27 0.07 -7.48
C LYS A 22 5.66 1.51 -7.14
N GLU A 23 5.59 1.89 -5.87
CA GLU A 23 5.95 3.24 -5.43
C GLU A 23 7.47 3.41 -5.40
N ILE A 24 8.23 2.36 -5.07
CA ILE A 24 9.70 2.34 -5.21
C ILE A 24 10.11 2.60 -6.66
N ALA A 25 9.45 1.92 -7.61
CA ALA A 25 9.72 2.09 -9.04
C ALA A 25 9.49 3.54 -9.51
N LYS A 26 8.39 4.17 -9.08
CA LYS A 26 8.13 5.60 -9.35
C LYS A 26 9.20 6.49 -8.73
N HIS A 27 9.56 6.25 -7.48
CA HIS A 27 10.53 7.07 -6.75
C HIS A 27 11.93 7.01 -7.38
N CYS A 28 12.33 5.82 -7.83
CA CYS A 28 13.61 5.61 -8.50
C CYS A 28 13.56 5.96 -10.01
N GLY A 29 12.42 6.39 -10.57
CA GLY A 29 12.29 6.63 -12.01
C GLY A 29 12.55 5.39 -12.88
N ASN A 30 12.37 4.20 -12.32
CA ASN A 30 12.77 2.93 -12.90
C ASN A 30 11.57 2.03 -13.20
N SER A 31 11.75 1.08 -14.11
CA SER A 31 10.73 0.06 -14.35
C SER A 31 10.56 -0.84 -13.12
N MET A 32 9.34 -1.35 -12.89
CA MET A 32 9.11 -2.34 -11.83
C MET A 32 10.01 -3.57 -11.98
N SER A 33 10.30 -3.99 -13.22
CA SER A 33 11.21 -5.10 -13.52
C SER A 33 12.63 -4.82 -13.03
N THR A 34 13.12 -3.58 -13.17
CA THR A 34 14.43 -3.17 -12.65
C THR A 34 14.47 -3.27 -11.13
N VAL A 35 13.42 -2.82 -10.46
CA VAL A 35 13.32 -2.92 -8.98
C VAL A 35 13.27 -4.38 -8.53
N TYR A 36 12.53 -5.26 -9.23
CA TYR A 36 12.54 -6.69 -8.90
C TYR A 36 13.93 -7.31 -9.04
N LYS A 37 14.68 -7.00 -10.11
CA LYS A 37 16.07 -7.46 -10.29
C LYS A 37 16.99 -6.94 -9.19
N ALA A 38 16.82 -5.68 -8.76
CA ALA A 38 17.56 -5.12 -7.63
C ALA A 38 17.26 -5.87 -6.34
N LEU A 39 15.98 -6.18 -6.07
CA LEU A 39 15.57 -6.97 -4.93
C LEU A 39 16.09 -8.43 -5.00
N ASP A 40 16.16 -9.04 -6.19
CA ASP A 40 16.78 -10.36 -6.38
C ASP A 40 18.27 -10.34 -5.98
N ARG A 41 19.01 -9.30 -6.41
CA ARG A 41 20.42 -9.11 -6.05
C ARG A 41 20.59 -8.89 -4.54
N LEU A 42 19.77 -8.02 -3.94
CA LEU A 42 19.80 -7.75 -2.50
C LEU A 42 19.48 -9.01 -1.67
N GLU A 43 18.57 -9.85 -2.14
CA GLU A 43 18.25 -11.14 -1.51
C GLU A 43 19.40 -12.13 -1.64
N ALA A 44 20.05 -12.21 -2.82
CA ALA A 44 21.23 -13.06 -3.02
C ALA A 44 22.42 -12.64 -2.14
N MET A 45 22.55 -11.34 -1.86
CA MET A 45 23.54 -10.78 -0.93
C MET A 45 23.14 -10.94 0.55
N GLY A 46 21.96 -11.50 0.85
CA GLY A 46 21.48 -11.66 2.22
C GLY A 46 21.07 -10.36 2.93
N ARG A 47 21.01 -9.23 2.20
CA ARG A 47 20.65 -7.91 2.75
C ARG A 47 19.15 -7.77 3.01
N ILE A 48 18.34 -8.44 2.20
CA ILE A 48 16.90 -8.52 2.40
C ILE A 48 16.45 -9.98 2.39
N ARG A 49 15.32 -10.25 3.04
CA ARG A 49 14.64 -11.54 2.94
C ARG A 49 13.24 -11.32 2.41
N ARG A 50 12.99 -11.65 1.14
CA ARG A 50 11.64 -11.49 0.59
C ARG A 50 10.77 -12.61 1.12
N ARG A 51 9.68 -12.26 1.80
CA ARG A 51 8.60 -13.22 2.06
C ARG A 51 7.89 -13.50 0.74
N LYS A 52 8.39 -14.47 -0.05
CA LYS A 52 7.68 -15.03 -1.20
C LYS A 52 6.28 -15.46 -0.73
N GLY A 53 5.23 -14.91 -1.34
CA GLY A 53 3.84 -15.28 -1.03
C GLY A 53 2.92 -14.18 -0.49
N ARG A 54 3.38 -12.94 -0.25
CA ARG A 54 2.44 -11.83 0.03
C ARG A 54 1.91 -11.23 -1.26
N TYR A 55 0.95 -11.95 -1.86
CA TYR A 55 -0.02 -11.39 -2.80
C TYR A 55 -0.49 -10.02 -2.29
N ARG A 56 -0.69 -9.04 -3.19
CA ARG A 56 -1.10 -7.66 -2.87
C ARG A 56 -2.09 -7.71 -1.71
N ARG A 57 -1.65 -7.32 -0.50
CA ARG A 57 -2.62 -6.95 0.53
C ARG A 57 -3.26 -5.71 -0.04
N HIS A 58 -4.43 -5.84 -0.68
CA HIS A 58 -5.35 -4.73 -0.83
C HIS A 58 -5.29 -3.98 0.50
N ARG A 59 -4.93 -2.69 0.46
CA ARG A 59 -4.87 -1.82 1.64
C ARG A 59 -6.20 -2.05 2.36
N ARG A 60 -6.17 -2.88 3.41
CA ARG A 60 -7.34 -3.09 4.25
C ARG A 60 -7.62 -1.73 4.86
N LEU A 61 -8.90 -1.38 5.00
CA LEU A 61 -9.25 -0.19 5.77
C LEU A 61 -8.52 -0.26 7.10
N SER A 62 -7.75 0.77 7.42
CA SER A 62 -7.18 0.89 8.77
C SER A 62 -8.31 1.02 9.78
N ASP A 63 -8.03 0.71 11.05
CA ASP A 63 -9.03 0.87 12.11
C ASP A 63 -9.49 2.34 12.22
N GLU A 64 -8.60 3.30 11.95
CA GLU A 64 -8.93 4.73 11.83
C GLU A 64 -9.91 5.03 10.68
N GLU A 65 -9.71 4.44 9.50
CA GLU A 65 -10.64 4.60 8.37
C GLU A 65 -12.02 4.01 8.71
N LEU A 66 -12.08 2.89 9.43
CA LEU A 66 -13.34 2.29 9.88
C LEU A 66 -14.09 3.18 10.87
N GLU A 67 -13.38 3.78 11.83
CA GLU A 67 -13.98 4.73 12.77
C GLU A 67 -14.50 5.99 12.08
N GLN A 68 -13.77 6.51 11.09
CA GLN A 68 -14.23 7.64 10.29
C GLN A 68 -15.51 7.30 9.52
N ILE A 69 -15.58 6.11 8.88
CA ILE A 69 -16.79 5.64 8.20
C ILE A 69 -17.95 5.55 9.18
N ARG A 70 -17.75 4.94 10.36
CA ARG A 70 -18.76 4.84 11.41
C ARG A 70 -19.27 6.21 11.82
N ARG A 71 -18.37 7.16 12.10
CA ARG A 71 -18.73 8.50 12.56
C ARG A 71 -19.53 9.26 11.50
N LEU A 72 -19.08 9.22 10.24
CA LEU A 72 -19.77 9.89 9.14
C LEU A 72 -21.15 9.29 8.87
N TYR A 73 -21.27 7.96 8.91
CA TYR A 73 -22.55 7.27 8.74
C TYR A 73 -23.53 7.60 9.88
N LEU A 74 -23.07 7.62 11.13
CA LEU A 74 -23.89 8.01 12.29
C LEU A 74 -24.28 9.49 12.27
N SER A 75 -23.47 10.37 11.65
CA SER A 75 -23.85 11.77 11.41
C SER A 75 -24.85 11.96 10.26
N GLY A 76 -25.29 10.87 9.61
CA GLY A 76 -26.27 10.90 8.52
C GLY A 76 -25.68 11.10 7.13
N ALA A 77 -24.35 11.02 6.96
CA ALA A 77 -23.73 11.12 5.63
C ALA A 77 -24.06 9.87 4.78
N SER A 78 -24.32 10.10 3.50
CA SER A 78 -24.57 9.03 2.55
C SER A 78 -23.29 8.23 2.24
N VAL A 79 -23.45 6.99 1.78
CA VAL A 79 -22.33 6.13 1.37
C VAL A 79 -21.48 6.81 0.28
N TYR A 80 -22.13 7.53 -0.63
CA TYR A 80 -21.48 8.30 -1.69
C TYR A 80 -20.59 9.43 -1.14
N GLU A 81 -21.09 10.21 -0.17
CA GLU A 81 -20.32 11.29 0.44
C GLU A 81 -19.11 10.75 1.22
N ILE A 82 -19.29 9.64 1.92
CA ILE A 82 -18.21 8.95 2.65
C ILE A 82 -17.15 8.44 1.68
N ALA A 83 -17.57 7.80 0.59
CA ALA A 83 -16.68 7.30 -0.46
C ALA A 83 -15.84 8.42 -1.08
N LYS A 84 -16.48 9.54 -1.44
CA LYS A 84 -15.81 10.72 -1.98
C LYS A 84 -14.84 11.35 -0.97
N ARG A 85 -15.20 11.40 0.31
CA ARG A 85 -14.37 12.02 1.36
C ARG A 85 -13.13 11.19 1.72
N LEU A 86 -13.24 9.86 1.63
CA LEU A 86 -12.14 8.93 1.96
C LEU A 86 -11.34 8.49 0.72
N ASP A 87 -11.68 8.99 -0.47
CA ASP A 87 -11.11 8.55 -1.75
C ASP A 87 -11.16 7.02 -1.91
N ARG A 88 -12.31 6.43 -1.52
CA ARG A 88 -12.52 4.98 -1.56
C ARG A 88 -13.69 4.63 -2.48
N PRO A 89 -13.66 3.46 -3.15
CA PRO A 89 -14.82 2.94 -3.87
C PRO A 89 -15.99 2.74 -2.91
N GLU A 90 -17.22 3.05 -3.36
CA GLU A 90 -18.44 2.82 -2.58
C GLU A 90 -18.54 1.36 -2.06
N SER A 91 -18.13 0.40 -2.89
CA SER A 91 -18.07 -1.03 -2.50
C SER A 91 -17.21 -1.30 -1.26
N THR A 92 -16.16 -0.50 -1.05
CA THR A 92 -15.31 -0.57 0.15
C THR A 92 -16.04 -0.03 1.37
N ILE A 93 -16.84 1.03 1.21
CA ILE A 93 -17.66 1.60 2.27
C ILE A 93 -18.81 0.66 2.66
N TYR A 94 -19.50 0.07 1.68
CA TYR A 94 -20.52 -0.96 1.93
C TYR A 94 -19.95 -2.14 2.72
N TYR A 95 -18.76 -2.62 2.35
CA TYR A 95 -18.09 -3.69 3.08
C TYR A 95 -17.73 -3.27 4.52
N ALA A 96 -17.25 -2.05 4.71
CA ALA A 96 -16.95 -1.50 6.02
C ALA A 96 -18.20 -1.42 6.91
N LEU A 97 -19.31 -0.90 6.39
CA LEU A 97 -20.58 -0.78 7.13
C LEU A 97 -21.16 -2.14 7.51
N LYS A 98 -21.10 -3.11 6.59
CA LYS A 98 -21.52 -4.50 6.87
C LYS A 98 -20.69 -5.14 7.97
N ARG A 99 -19.37 -4.91 7.96
CA ARG A 99 -18.46 -5.40 9.01
C ARG A 99 -18.74 -4.76 10.37
N LEU A 100 -19.20 -3.50 10.39
CA LEU A 100 -19.58 -2.77 11.60
C LEU A 100 -20.99 -3.09 12.10
N GLY A 101 -21.78 -3.87 11.36
CA GLY A 101 -23.18 -4.19 11.71
C GLY A 101 -24.15 -3.01 11.57
N LEU A 102 -23.78 -1.99 10.79
CA LEU A 102 -24.59 -0.77 10.59
C LEU A 102 -25.48 -0.86 9.34
N LYS A 103 -25.28 -1.88 8.49
CA LYS A 103 -26.05 -2.14 7.28
C LYS A 103 -25.90 -3.58 6.79
#